data_AF-A0A9W6T1Z2-F1
#
_entry.id   AF-A0A9W6T1Z2-F1
#
_cell.length_a   1.000
_cell.length_b   1.000
_cell.length_c   1.000
_cell.angle_alpha   90.00
_cell.angle_beta   90.00
_cell.angle_gamma   90.00
#
_symmetry.space_group_name_H-M   'P 1'
#
loop_
_entity.id
_entity.type
_entity.pdbx_description
1 polymer ?
#
loop_
_entity_poly.entity_id
_entity_poly.type
_entity_poly.pdbx_seq_one_letter_code
_entity_poly.pdbx_strand_id
1 'polypeptide(L)'
;MIDSNNQKSNKVIDKDDDEQQKINHYEIEISNNIKYIRELEFKKLQISNKLKEFQGKRDFNRVLIEENKELKSKLEKFESINENYEELKKNYNILRKFSKNNNDIKDEYDEKLSQLETKNSELINNLRLIEKNLINVNNTNEINEIKFSNLINLKDNKIKFLNDVLKNFENENNYLKKMINSNDDLSQSQFINDNFNDIINKFKSIENKIENFQISTLNTENNKKTFTNTDKLIKDYQENITIKTNEIKNLKIEINELKSEINKLLPVKSEYRIVELVNNPTNKIEKIKLEMINQLRIENEQLIKTIDNDNLEDDNKLIPISVYHRLNLDIKSQEEEIKSLNKRINRLKELYSKKTNKFNEIVYKLLGFKIEIVNNDNLVKITNKFFSKDGGSNESEYILVNLKNSKHLNELIEFNKIKEIKLNNDKLNNLIKFWINEKNDFPCFLSALNLELFEKTNQ
;
A
#
# COMPACT_ATOMS: atom_id res chain seq x y z
N MET A 1 63.09 56.78 -111.34
CA MET A 1 63.10 55.65 -110.38
C MET A 1 62.62 56.10 -108.99
N ILE A 2 61.50 56.82 -108.88
CA ILE A 2 60.92 57.21 -107.57
C ILE A 2 59.40 56.95 -107.53
N ASP A 3 58.69 56.90 -108.67
CA ASP A 3 57.22 56.75 -108.66
C ASP A 3 56.68 55.31 -108.50
N SER A 4 57.55 54.30 -108.36
CA SER A 4 57.12 52.88 -108.23
C SER A 4 57.04 52.39 -106.77
N ASN A 5 57.55 53.15 -105.80
CA ASN A 5 57.56 52.76 -104.38
C ASN A 5 56.35 53.28 -103.58
N ASN A 6 55.68 54.35 -104.01
CA ASN A 6 54.48 54.88 -103.32
C ASN A 6 53.19 54.08 -103.62
N GLN A 7 53.15 53.27 -104.69
CA GLN A 7 51.99 52.42 -104.96
C GLN A 7 52.04 51.05 -104.26
N LYS A 8 53.21 50.63 -103.77
CA LYS A 8 53.35 49.40 -102.97
C LYS A 8 53.19 49.65 -101.47
N SER A 9 53.52 50.84 -100.95
CA SER A 9 53.24 51.19 -99.55
C SER A 9 51.75 51.40 -99.28
N ASN A 10 51.01 52.08 -100.17
CA ASN A 10 49.58 52.33 -99.97
C ASN A 10 48.70 51.07 -100.07
N LYS A 11 49.09 50.07 -100.86
CA LYS A 11 48.38 48.76 -100.92
C LYS A 11 48.63 47.84 -99.72
N VAL A 12 49.66 48.09 -98.93
CA VAL A 12 49.93 47.36 -97.68
C VAL A 12 49.16 48.02 -96.53
N ILE A 13 49.12 49.36 -96.51
CA ILE A 13 48.35 50.14 -95.52
C ILE A 13 46.83 49.89 -95.67
N ASP A 14 46.29 49.85 -96.89
CA ASP A 14 44.86 49.56 -97.12
C ASP A 14 44.45 48.12 -96.71
N LYS A 15 45.38 47.16 -96.76
CA LYS A 15 45.11 45.77 -96.32
C LYS A 15 45.17 45.62 -94.81
N ASP A 16 46.10 46.33 -94.16
CA ASP A 16 46.21 46.36 -92.71
C ASP A 16 44.98 47.07 -92.09
N ASP A 17 44.44 48.10 -92.76
CA ASP A 17 43.18 48.77 -92.34
C ASP A 17 41.95 47.87 -92.51
N ASP A 18 41.85 47.10 -93.60
CA ASP A 18 40.78 46.11 -93.80
C ASP A 18 40.83 44.94 -92.79
N GLU A 19 42.03 44.50 -92.42
CA GLU A 19 42.22 43.48 -91.37
C GLU A 19 41.91 44.05 -89.98
N GLN A 20 42.30 45.29 -89.69
CA GLN A 20 41.93 45.97 -88.44
C GLN A 20 40.42 46.20 -88.32
N GLN A 21 39.73 46.52 -89.41
CA GLN A 21 38.27 46.64 -89.42
C GLN A 21 37.57 45.30 -89.14
N LYS A 22 38.09 44.19 -89.68
CA LYS A 22 37.58 42.84 -89.37
C LYS A 22 37.84 42.45 -87.93
N ILE A 23 39.03 42.74 -87.40
CA ILE A 23 39.37 42.48 -85.99
C ILE A 23 38.42 43.27 -85.08
N ASN A 24 38.22 44.56 -85.34
CA ASN A 24 37.27 45.39 -84.59
C ASN A 24 35.83 44.85 -84.67
N HIS A 25 35.40 44.33 -85.83
CA HIS A 25 34.09 43.72 -85.97
C HIS A 25 33.95 42.45 -85.10
N TYR A 26 34.95 41.57 -85.12
CA TYR A 26 34.99 40.38 -84.28
C TYR A 26 35.07 40.72 -82.79
N GLU A 27 35.78 41.77 -82.39
CA GLU A 27 35.83 42.24 -81.00
C GLU A 27 34.46 42.74 -80.53
N ILE A 28 33.71 43.44 -81.39
CA ILE A 28 32.34 43.87 -81.11
C ILE A 28 31.40 42.66 -80.97
N GLU A 29 31.49 41.66 -81.85
CA GLU A 29 30.71 40.44 -81.76
C GLU A 29 31.03 39.63 -80.50
N ILE A 30 32.31 39.48 -80.16
CA ILE A 30 32.75 38.83 -78.92
C ILE A 30 32.22 39.59 -77.70
N SER A 31 32.29 40.92 -77.70
CA SER A 31 31.75 41.76 -76.62
C SER A 31 30.24 41.59 -76.45
N ASN A 32 29.49 41.51 -77.55
CA ASN A 32 28.05 41.26 -77.54
C ASN A 32 27.73 39.84 -77.04
N ASN A 33 28.49 38.83 -77.45
CA ASN A 33 28.35 37.46 -76.97
C ASN A 33 28.67 37.35 -75.47
N ILE A 34 29.69 38.06 -74.97
CA ILE A 34 30.01 38.11 -73.54
C ILE A 34 28.87 38.76 -72.74
N LYS A 35 28.27 39.84 -73.25
CA LYS A 35 27.10 40.48 -72.62
C LYS A 35 25.92 39.50 -72.57
N TYR A 36 25.64 38.80 -73.65
CA TYR A 36 24.56 37.81 -73.71
C TYR A 36 24.78 36.63 -72.76
N ILE A 37 26.02 36.11 -72.66
CA ILE A 37 26.38 35.06 -71.70
C ILE A 37 26.15 35.52 -70.26
N ARG A 38 26.57 36.76 -69.91
CA ARG A 38 26.33 37.33 -68.58
C ARG A 38 24.83 37.46 -68.26
N GLU A 39 24.01 37.83 -69.23
CA GLU A 39 22.55 37.86 -69.05
C GLU A 39 21.97 36.46 -68.81
N LEU A 40 22.47 35.45 -69.52
CA LEU A 40 22.05 34.05 -69.30
C LEU A 40 22.49 33.53 -67.93
N GLU A 41 23.71 33.84 -67.49
CA GLU A 41 24.20 33.50 -66.15
C GLU A 41 23.36 34.16 -65.06
N PHE A 42 23.01 35.43 -65.23
CA PHE A 42 22.13 36.15 -64.32
C PHE A 42 20.74 35.51 -64.25
N LYS A 43 20.13 35.18 -65.39
CA LYS A 43 18.84 34.46 -65.44
C LYS A 43 18.92 33.08 -64.78
N LYS A 44 20.00 32.33 -65.02
CA LYS A 44 20.24 31.03 -64.39
C LYS A 44 20.37 31.15 -62.87
N LEU A 45 21.06 32.17 -62.38
CA LEU A 45 21.18 32.46 -60.95
C LEU A 45 19.82 32.80 -60.34
N GLN A 46 19.01 33.64 -61.00
CA GLN A 46 17.65 33.95 -60.55
C GLN A 46 16.75 32.70 -60.49
N ILE A 47 16.81 31.83 -61.49
CA ILE A 47 16.06 30.56 -61.50
C ILE A 47 16.54 29.64 -60.37
N SER A 48 17.85 29.54 -60.14
CA SER A 48 18.42 28.76 -59.05
C SER A 48 17.94 29.25 -57.68
N ASN A 49 17.90 30.57 -57.46
CA ASN A 49 17.38 31.16 -56.23
C ASN A 49 15.89 30.87 -56.04
N LYS A 50 15.07 31.03 -57.10
CA LYS A 50 13.65 30.67 -57.05
C LYS A 50 13.45 29.18 -56.75
N LEU A 51 14.27 28.29 -57.34
CA LEU A 51 14.21 26.86 -57.04
C LEU A 51 14.52 26.56 -55.58
N LYS A 52 15.51 27.23 -54.98
CA LYS A 52 15.81 27.11 -53.54
C LYS A 52 14.63 27.58 -52.68
N GLU A 53 13.99 28.69 -53.04
CA GLU A 53 12.79 29.16 -52.33
C GLU A 53 11.63 28.17 -52.43
N PHE A 54 11.40 27.59 -53.62
CA PHE A 54 10.36 26.58 -53.81
C PHE A 54 10.67 25.28 -53.05
N GLN A 55 11.94 24.86 -53.00
CA GLN A 55 12.38 23.73 -52.18
C GLN A 55 12.11 24.00 -50.70
N GLY A 56 12.49 25.17 -50.19
CA GLY A 56 12.19 25.57 -48.80
C GLY A 56 10.69 25.59 -48.48
N LYS A 57 9.84 26.11 -49.39
CA LYS A 57 8.38 26.06 -49.25
C LYS A 57 7.83 24.65 -49.28
N ARG A 58 8.42 23.75 -50.09
CA ARG A 58 8.02 22.34 -50.15
C ARG A 58 8.36 21.61 -48.85
N ASP A 59 9.54 21.85 -48.31
CA ASP A 59 9.98 21.24 -47.06
C ASP A 59 9.15 21.75 -45.88
N PHE A 60 8.81 23.04 -45.85
CA PHE A 60 7.89 23.61 -44.85
C PHE A 60 6.48 22.99 -44.94
N ASN A 61 5.93 22.84 -46.14
CA ASN A 61 4.64 22.16 -46.32
C ASN A 61 4.69 20.69 -45.88
N ARG A 62 5.81 20.00 -46.10
CA ARG A 62 5.99 18.62 -45.65
C ARG A 62 5.95 18.53 -44.12
N VAL A 63 6.65 19.43 -43.42
CA VAL A 63 6.61 19.52 -41.96
C VAL A 63 5.18 19.77 -41.47
N LEU A 64 4.46 20.71 -42.07
CA LEU A 64 3.06 20.98 -41.71
C LEU A 64 2.12 19.78 -41.94
N ILE A 65 2.36 18.97 -42.97
CA ILE A 65 1.58 17.75 -43.23
C ILE A 65 1.87 16.69 -42.16
N GLU A 66 3.13 16.54 -41.77
CA GLU A 66 3.55 15.63 -40.70
C GLU A 66 2.95 16.05 -39.35
N GLU A 67 3.02 17.35 -39.00
CA GLU A 67 2.37 17.90 -37.79
C GLU A 67 0.85 17.70 -37.79
N ASN A 68 0.18 17.94 -38.92
CA ASN A 68 -1.26 17.69 -39.04
C ASN A 68 -1.59 16.20 -38.87
N LYS A 69 -0.75 15.29 -39.35
CA LYS A 69 -0.92 13.85 -39.15
C LYS A 69 -0.76 13.48 -37.68
N GLU A 70 0.23 14.05 -37.00
CA GLU A 70 0.40 13.87 -35.55
C GLU A 70 -0.78 14.39 -34.76
N LEU A 71 -1.27 15.59 -35.08
CA LEU A 71 -2.44 16.20 -34.43
C LEU A 71 -3.70 15.35 -34.63
N LYS A 72 -3.93 14.80 -35.82
CA LYS A 72 -5.04 13.86 -36.07
C LYS A 72 -4.90 12.60 -35.21
N SER A 73 -3.71 12.00 -35.13
CA SER A 73 -3.50 10.83 -34.27
C SER A 73 -3.69 11.12 -32.78
N LYS A 74 -3.39 12.35 -32.33
CA LYS A 74 -3.66 12.80 -30.97
C LYS A 74 -5.16 12.98 -30.75
N LEU A 75 -5.87 13.55 -31.73
CA LEU A 75 -7.32 13.74 -31.68
C LEU A 75 -8.05 12.40 -31.57
N GLU A 76 -7.68 11.40 -32.39
CA GLU A 76 -8.25 10.04 -32.32
C GLU A 76 -8.05 9.40 -30.92
N LYS A 77 -6.87 9.61 -30.32
CA LYS A 77 -6.63 9.15 -28.93
C LYS A 77 -7.54 9.86 -27.94
N PHE A 78 -7.73 11.18 -28.07
CA PHE A 78 -8.65 11.93 -27.21
C PHE A 78 -10.09 11.46 -27.38
N GLU A 79 -10.53 11.16 -28.60
CA GLU A 79 -11.87 10.61 -28.86
C GLU A 79 -12.06 9.26 -28.16
N SER A 80 -11.10 8.34 -28.27
CA SER A 80 -11.15 7.04 -27.57
C SER A 80 -11.19 7.18 -26.04
N ILE A 81 -10.46 8.17 -25.48
CA ILE A 81 -10.48 8.45 -24.05
C ILE A 81 -11.84 9.01 -23.63
N ASN A 82 -12.45 9.85 -24.47
CA ASN A 82 -13.74 10.46 -24.18
C ASN A 82 -14.88 9.42 -24.23
N GLU A 83 -14.83 8.47 -25.17
CA GLU A 83 -15.75 7.34 -25.22
C GLU A 83 -15.64 6.49 -23.94
N ASN A 84 -14.42 6.13 -23.54
CA ASN A 84 -14.16 5.41 -22.29
C ASN A 84 -14.66 6.18 -21.06
N TYR A 85 -14.52 7.51 -21.04
CA TYR A 85 -15.02 8.35 -19.96
C TYR A 85 -16.56 8.33 -19.88
N GLU A 86 -17.26 8.42 -21.00
CA GLU A 86 -18.72 8.34 -21.04
C GLU A 86 -19.24 6.94 -20.63
N GLU A 87 -18.54 5.87 -21.01
CA GLU A 87 -18.84 4.51 -20.50
C GLU A 87 -18.63 4.41 -18.99
N LEU A 88 -17.50 4.92 -18.48
CA LEU A 88 -17.20 4.92 -17.05
C LEU A 88 -18.25 5.70 -16.26
N LYS A 89 -18.71 6.84 -16.80
CA LYS A 89 -19.76 7.68 -16.20
C LYS A 89 -21.12 6.96 -16.17
N LYS A 90 -21.47 6.22 -17.23
CA LYS A 90 -22.67 5.36 -17.23
C LYS A 90 -22.56 4.27 -16.15
N ASN A 91 -21.42 3.59 -16.07
CA ASN A 91 -21.17 2.56 -15.05
C ASN A 91 -21.22 3.12 -13.63
N TYR A 92 -20.65 4.29 -13.40
CA TYR A 92 -20.71 4.98 -12.12
C TYR A 92 -22.16 5.32 -11.71
N ASN A 93 -22.96 5.83 -12.64
CA ASN A 93 -24.37 6.12 -12.38
C ASN A 93 -25.18 4.87 -12.04
N ILE A 94 -24.88 3.75 -12.72
CA ILE A 94 -25.47 2.44 -12.41
C ILE A 94 -25.07 2.01 -10.99
N LEU A 95 -23.78 2.06 -10.65
CA LEU A 95 -23.30 1.76 -9.29
C LEU A 95 -23.94 2.63 -8.22
N ARG A 96 -24.11 3.93 -8.49
CA ARG A 96 -24.75 4.87 -7.57
C ARG A 96 -26.23 4.51 -7.32
N LYS A 97 -26.96 4.05 -8.33
CA LYS A 97 -28.34 3.55 -8.17
C LYS A 97 -28.37 2.27 -7.33
N PHE A 98 -27.47 1.32 -7.59
CA PHE A 98 -27.35 0.11 -6.77
C PHE A 98 -26.99 0.41 -5.30
N SER A 99 -26.08 1.36 -5.07
CA SER A 99 -25.72 1.79 -3.72
C SER A 99 -26.88 2.43 -2.97
N LYS A 100 -27.73 3.22 -3.64
CA LYS A 100 -28.94 3.78 -3.02
C LYS A 100 -29.91 2.68 -2.62
N ASN A 101 -30.23 1.76 -3.54
CA ASN A 101 -31.10 0.62 -3.23
C ASN A 101 -30.56 -0.23 -2.06
N ASN A 102 -29.25 -0.47 -1.99
CA ASN A 102 -28.67 -1.22 -0.88
C ASN A 102 -28.75 -0.48 0.46
N ASN A 103 -28.65 0.85 0.45
CA ASN A 103 -28.85 1.65 1.66
C ASN A 103 -30.32 1.63 2.10
N ASP A 104 -31.26 1.77 1.16
CA ASP A 104 -32.69 1.70 1.47
C ASP A 104 -33.07 0.33 2.07
N ILE A 105 -32.51 -0.77 1.53
CA ILE A 105 -32.67 -2.12 2.08
C ILE A 105 -32.06 -2.22 3.49
N LYS A 106 -30.89 -1.63 3.69
CA LYS A 106 -30.21 -1.65 5.00
C LYS A 106 -31.01 -0.87 6.05
N ASP A 107 -31.53 0.30 5.70
CA ASP A 107 -32.35 1.12 6.57
C ASP A 107 -33.64 0.38 6.96
N GLU A 108 -34.26 -0.38 6.03
CA GLU A 108 -35.42 -1.25 6.33
C GLU A 108 -35.07 -2.39 7.32
N TYR A 109 -33.88 -2.97 7.21
CA TYR A 109 -33.41 -3.99 8.15
C TYR A 109 -33.08 -3.41 9.53
N ASP A 110 -32.46 -2.23 9.59
CA ASP A 110 -32.12 -1.55 10.83
C ASP A 110 -33.39 -1.10 11.58
N GLU A 111 -34.42 -0.66 10.86
CA GLU A 111 -35.73 -0.34 11.43
C GLU A 111 -36.41 -1.60 12.02
N LYS A 112 -36.40 -2.73 11.29
CA LYS A 112 -36.90 -4.02 11.81
C LYS A 112 -36.11 -4.51 13.03
N LEU A 113 -34.80 -4.31 13.05
CA LEU A 113 -33.96 -4.69 14.19
C LEU A 113 -34.31 -3.85 15.43
N SER A 114 -34.48 -2.53 15.27
CA SER A 114 -34.93 -1.65 16.35
C SER A 114 -36.32 -2.03 16.90
N GLN A 115 -37.25 -2.39 16.02
CA GLN A 115 -38.56 -2.91 16.44
C GLN A 115 -38.48 -4.25 17.19
N LEU A 116 -37.53 -5.12 16.83
CA LEU A 116 -37.29 -6.37 17.55
C LEU A 116 -36.64 -6.13 18.92
N GLU A 117 -35.67 -5.21 19.00
CA GLU A 117 -35.00 -4.85 20.25
C GLU A 117 -35.97 -4.23 21.27
N THR A 118 -36.84 -3.33 20.82
CA THR A 118 -37.89 -2.75 21.66
C THR A 118 -38.84 -3.82 22.19
N LYS A 119 -39.38 -4.69 21.33
CA LYS A 119 -40.20 -5.85 21.75
C LYS A 119 -39.48 -6.78 22.72
N ASN A 120 -38.20 -7.05 22.49
CA ASN A 120 -37.42 -7.94 23.36
C ASN A 120 -37.20 -7.28 24.74
N SER A 121 -36.96 -5.96 24.78
CA SER A 121 -36.85 -5.21 26.02
C SER A 121 -38.16 -5.20 26.83
N GLU A 122 -39.32 -5.06 26.15
CA GLU A 122 -40.64 -5.18 26.76
C GLU A 122 -40.86 -6.59 27.34
N LEU A 123 -40.47 -7.62 26.59
CA LEU A 123 -40.59 -9.01 27.03
C LEU A 123 -39.72 -9.29 28.27
N ILE A 124 -38.48 -8.79 28.30
CA ILE A 124 -37.58 -8.88 29.46
C ILE A 124 -38.18 -8.17 30.67
N ASN A 125 -38.77 -6.99 30.48
CA ASN A 125 -39.42 -6.26 31.56
C ASN A 125 -40.64 -7.01 32.10
N ASN A 126 -41.43 -7.63 31.22
CA ASN A 126 -42.57 -8.48 31.62
C ASN A 126 -42.10 -9.72 32.40
N LEU A 127 -41.03 -10.39 31.95
CA LEU A 127 -40.44 -11.51 32.68
C LEU A 127 -39.95 -11.11 34.08
N ARG A 128 -39.25 -9.97 34.20
CA ARG A 128 -38.84 -9.42 35.50
C ARG A 128 -40.02 -9.11 36.42
N LEU A 129 -41.12 -8.60 35.86
CA LEU A 129 -42.34 -8.32 36.63
C LEU A 129 -42.95 -9.62 37.15
N ILE A 130 -43.00 -10.67 36.33
CA ILE A 130 -43.49 -12.00 36.69
C ILE A 130 -42.59 -12.63 37.77
N GLU A 131 -41.27 -12.57 37.62
CA GLU A 131 -40.30 -13.05 38.63
C GLU A 131 -40.51 -12.34 39.98
N LYS A 132 -40.67 -11.01 39.96
CA LYS A 132 -40.95 -10.24 41.18
C LYS A 132 -42.26 -10.66 41.84
N ASN A 133 -43.29 -10.92 41.05
CA ASN A 133 -44.58 -11.41 41.55
C ASN A 133 -44.45 -12.83 42.14
N LEU A 134 -43.69 -13.72 41.50
CA LEU A 134 -43.43 -15.07 42.01
C LEU A 134 -42.68 -15.05 43.35
N ILE A 135 -41.66 -14.20 43.48
CA ILE A 135 -40.91 -14.03 44.75
C ILE A 135 -41.84 -13.53 45.86
N ASN A 136 -42.71 -12.56 45.56
CA ASN A 136 -43.67 -12.05 46.54
C ASN A 136 -44.65 -13.14 47.00
N VAL A 137 -45.17 -13.95 46.07
CA VAL A 137 -46.07 -15.06 46.41
C VAL A 137 -45.37 -16.11 47.26
N ASN A 138 -44.14 -16.49 46.92
CA ASN A 138 -43.36 -17.45 47.72
C ASN A 138 -43.10 -16.92 49.13
N ASN A 139 -42.69 -15.66 49.29
CA ASN A 139 -42.48 -15.06 50.60
C ASN A 139 -43.77 -15.05 51.44
N THR A 140 -44.93 -14.76 50.82
CA THR A 140 -46.21 -14.83 51.55
C THR A 140 -46.58 -16.25 51.97
N ASN A 141 -46.27 -17.25 51.16
CA ASN A 141 -46.50 -18.64 51.49
C ASN A 141 -45.59 -19.11 52.63
N GLU A 142 -44.29 -18.79 52.58
CA GLU A 142 -43.35 -19.08 53.67
C GLU A 142 -43.77 -18.42 54.99
N ILE A 143 -44.19 -17.14 54.96
CA ILE A 143 -44.70 -16.45 56.15
C ILE A 143 -45.95 -17.16 56.71
N ASN A 144 -46.84 -17.62 55.83
CA ASN A 144 -48.04 -18.34 56.26
C ASN A 144 -47.69 -19.71 56.85
N GLU A 145 -46.77 -20.47 56.26
CA GLU A 145 -46.29 -21.75 56.80
C GLU A 145 -45.62 -21.59 58.17
N ILE A 146 -44.81 -20.54 58.37
CA ILE A 146 -44.21 -20.22 59.68
C ILE A 146 -45.30 -19.87 60.70
N LYS A 147 -46.33 -19.10 60.31
CA LYS A 147 -47.47 -18.80 61.19
C LYS A 147 -48.24 -20.06 61.57
N PHE A 148 -48.50 -20.97 60.63
CA PHE A 148 -49.20 -22.22 60.89
C PHE A 148 -48.40 -23.16 61.80
N SER A 149 -47.10 -23.33 61.54
CA SER A 149 -46.22 -24.15 62.38
C SER A 149 -46.12 -23.61 63.81
N ASN A 150 -46.01 -22.30 63.99
CA ASN A 150 -46.04 -21.67 65.31
C ASN A 150 -47.37 -21.89 66.04
N LEU A 151 -48.50 -21.80 65.32
CA LEU A 151 -49.82 -22.07 65.89
C LEU A 151 -49.96 -23.54 66.33
N ILE A 152 -49.45 -24.47 65.52
CA ILE A 152 -49.43 -25.91 65.85
C ILE A 152 -48.58 -26.14 67.10
N ASN A 153 -47.36 -25.59 67.16
CA ASN A 153 -46.49 -25.70 68.34
C ASN A 153 -47.15 -25.15 69.61
N LEU A 154 -47.86 -24.01 69.53
CA LEU A 154 -48.59 -23.45 70.66
C LEU A 154 -49.75 -24.37 71.10
N LYS A 155 -50.47 -24.96 70.14
CA LYS A 155 -51.53 -25.95 70.43
C LYS A 155 -50.94 -27.22 71.06
N ASP A 156 -49.82 -27.72 70.56
CA ASP A 156 -49.16 -28.90 71.10
C ASP A 156 -48.61 -28.66 72.51
N ASN A 157 -48.04 -27.48 72.78
CA ASN A 157 -47.63 -27.10 74.13
C ASN A 157 -48.82 -26.99 75.08
N LYS A 158 -49.96 -26.45 74.60
CA LYS A 158 -51.20 -26.41 75.38
C LYS A 158 -51.74 -27.82 75.66
N ILE A 159 -51.70 -28.72 74.69
CA ILE A 159 -52.10 -30.13 74.85
C ILE A 159 -51.18 -30.83 75.85
N LYS A 160 -49.85 -30.64 75.75
CA LYS A 160 -48.89 -31.16 76.74
C LYS A 160 -49.20 -30.67 78.14
N PHE A 161 -49.41 -29.37 78.31
CA PHE A 161 -49.76 -28.80 79.60
C PHE A 161 -51.07 -29.40 80.16
N LEU A 162 -52.10 -29.53 79.33
CA LEU A 162 -53.37 -30.17 79.74
C LEU A 162 -53.18 -31.64 80.11
N ASN A 163 -52.34 -32.37 79.38
CA ASN A 163 -52.01 -33.76 79.68
C ASN A 163 -51.20 -33.90 80.97
N ASP A 164 -50.26 -32.98 81.24
CA ASP A 164 -49.50 -32.95 82.50
C ASP A 164 -50.41 -32.65 83.68
N VAL A 165 -51.36 -31.72 83.52
CA VAL A 165 -52.40 -31.44 84.51
C VAL A 165 -53.27 -32.67 84.77
N LEU A 166 -53.74 -33.34 83.71
CA LEU A 166 -54.51 -34.60 83.84
C LEU A 166 -53.70 -35.69 84.53
N LYS A 167 -52.42 -35.84 84.18
CA LYS A 167 -51.52 -36.83 84.78
C LYS A 167 -51.27 -36.53 86.26
N ASN A 168 -51.16 -35.26 86.64
CA ASN A 168 -51.07 -34.86 88.04
C ASN A 168 -52.37 -35.20 88.80
N PHE A 169 -53.54 -34.94 88.20
CA PHE A 169 -54.82 -35.34 88.78
C PHE A 169 -54.99 -36.87 88.88
N GLU A 170 -54.52 -37.64 87.89
CA GLU A 170 -54.50 -39.11 87.95
C GLU A 170 -53.56 -39.61 89.04
N ASN A 171 -52.38 -38.99 89.19
CA ASN A 171 -51.44 -39.32 90.26
C ASN A 171 -52.02 -39.02 91.64
N GLU A 172 -52.62 -37.84 91.85
CA GLU A 172 -53.31 -37.50 93.11
C GLU A 172 -54.45 -38.49 93.41
N ASN A 173 -55.28 -38.81 92.42
CA ASN A 173 -56.32 -39.83 92.58
C ASN A 173 -55.76 -41.23 92.88
N ASN A 174 -54.62 -41.60 92.28
CA ASN A 174 -53.93 -42.86 92.58
C ASN A 174 -53.28 -42.84 93.97
N TYR A 175 -52.75 -41.71 94.44
CA TYR A 175 -52.25 -41.54 95.81
C TYR A 175 -53.40 -41.66 96.82
N LEU A 176 -54.54 -41.04 96.54
CA LEU A 176 -55.75 -41.17 97.36
C LEU A 176 -56.29 -42.60 97.34
N LYS A 177 -56.32 -43.28 96.18
CA LYS A 177 -56.66 -44.72 96.09
C LYS A 177 -55.68 -45.62 96.84
N LYS A 178 -54.37 -45.32 96.82
CA LYS A 178 -53.35 -46.08 97.56
C LYS A 178 -53.46 -45.86 99.07
N MET A 179 -53.73 -44.63 99.53
CA MET A 179 -54.02 -44.33 100.94
C MET A 179 -55.28 -45.06 101.44
N ILE A 180 -56.30 -45.21 100.59
CA ILE A 180 -57.52 -45.94 100.93
C ILE A 180 -57.31 -47.47 100.94
N ASN A 181 -56.34 -47.99 100.18
CA ASN A 181 -56.09 -49.42 100.00
C ASN A 181 -54.84 -49.98 100.71
N SER A 182 -54.20 -49.21 101.59
CA SER A 182 -53.05 -49.70 102.38
C SER A 182 -53.30 -49.59 103.88
N ASN A 183 -54.12 -50.51 104.39
CA ASN A 183 -53.76 -51.18 105.63
C ASN A 183 -52.79 -52.32 105.29
N ASP A 184 -51.82 -52.53 106.17
CA ASP A 184 -50.87 -53.64 106.24
C ASP A 184 -49.48 -53.40 105.60
N ASP A 185 -48.58 -52.98 106.49
CA ASP A 185 -47.13 -53.07 106.42
C ASP A 185 -46.69 -54.51 106.09
N LEU A 186 -46.16 -54.79 104.88
CA LEU A 186 -45.16 -55.87 104.67
C LEU A 186 -44.52 -55.96 103.26
N SER A 187 -44.58 -54.93 102.41
CA SER A 187 -44.25 -55.06 100.97
C SER A 187 -43.24 -54.04 100.42
N GLN A 188 -42.41 -53.44 101.28
CA GLN A 188 -41.34 -52.50 100.85
C GLN A 188 -40.06 -53.19 100.33
N SER A 189 -39.81 -54.45 100.66
CA SER A 189 -38.56 -55.14 100.27
C SER A 189 -38.59 -55.77 98.87
N GLN A 190 -39.77 -56.10 98.33
CA GLN A 190 -39.91 -56.69 96.99
C GLN A 190 -39.93 -55.63 95.88
N PHE A 191 -40.44 -54.44 96.16
CA PHE A 191 -40.51 -53.33 95.19
C PHE A 191 -39.14 -52.78 94.78
N ILE A 192 -38.14 -52.88 95.65
CA ILE A 192 -36.78 -52.40 95.36
C ILE A 192 -36.10 -53.31 94.34
N ASN A 193 -36.29 -54.63 94.45
CA ASN A 193 -35.65 -55.61 93.56
C ASN A 193 -36.23 -55.60 92.14
N ASP A 194 -37.54 -55.44 92.01
CA ASP A 194 -38.20 -55.36 90.69
C ASP A 194 -37.81 -54.06 89.96
N ASN A 195 -37.65 -52.97 90.70
CA ASN A 195 -37.22 -51.68 90.12
C ASN A 195 -35.75 -51.71 89.66
N PHE A 196 -34.87 -52.45 90.35
CA PHE A 196 -33.47 -52.63 89.89
C PHE A 196 -33.39 -53.52 88.64
N ASN A 197 -34.18 -54.58 88.55
CA ASN A 197 -34.20 -55.45 87.37
C ASN A 197 -34.77 -54.72 86.12
N ASP A 198 -35.78 -53.87 86.30
CA ASP A 198 -36.32 -53.03 85.22
C ASP A 198 -35.32 -51.98 84.72
N ILE A 199 -34.51 -51.42 85.63
CA ILE A 199 -33.45 -50.48 85.27
C ILE A 199 -32.33 -51.20 84.51
N ILE A 200 -31.92 -52.40 84.93
CA ILE A 200 -30.90 -53.22 84.24
C ILE A 200 -31.37 -53.62 82.83
N ASN A 201 -32.63 -53.99 82.66
CA ASN A 201 -33.21 -54.33 81.35
C ASN A 201 -33.31 -53.10 80.43
N LYS A 202 -33.59 -51.91 80.97
CA LYS A 202 -33.56 -50.65 80.22
C LYS A 202 -32.14 -50.27 79.79
N PHE A 203 -31.13 -50.46 80.64
CA PHE A 203 -29.72 -50.24 80.27
C PHE A 203 -29.25 -51.20 79.17
N LYS A 204 -29.59 -52.50 79.25
CA LYS A 204 -29.33 -53.46 78.16
C LYS A 204 -30.06 -53.12 76.85
N SER A 205 -31.28 -52.58 76.92
CA SER A 205 -32.01 -52.10 75.73
C SER A 205 -31.32 -50.90 75.08
N ILE A 206 -30.69 -50.04 75.87
CA ILE A 206 -29.97 -48.85 75.40
C ILE A 206 -28.61 -49.24 74.82
N GLU A 207 -27.86 -50.16 75.45
CA GLU A 207 -26.62 -50.73 74.89
C GLU A 207 -26.87 -51.40 73.53
N ASN A 208 -27.90 -52.25 73.43
CA ASN A 208 -28.29 -52.88 72.15
C ASN A 208 -28.74 -51.85 71.10
N LYS A 209 -29.29 -50.70 71.50
CA LYS A 209 -29.63 -49.61 70.57
C LYS A 209 -28.39 -48.84 70.12
N ILE A 210 -27.39 -48.68 70.99
CA ILE A 210 -26.13 -48.00 70.68
C ILE A 210 -25.25 -48.89 69.77
N GLU A 211 -25.19 -50.20 70.00
CA GLU A 211 -24.52 -51.16 69.10
C GLU A 211 -25.18 -51.22 67.72
N ASN A 212 -26.51 -51.20 67.65
CA ASN A 212 -27.26 -51.15 66.37
C ASN A 212 -27.17 -49.79 65.65
N PHE A 213 -26.88 -48.70 66.37
CA PHE A 213 -26.63 -47.38 65.77
C PHE A 213 -25.23 -47.29 65.14
N GLN A 214 -24.23 -48.04 65.64
CA GLN A 214 -22.90 -48.09 65.03
C GLN A 214 -22.79 -49.02 63.82
N ILE A 215 -23.68 -50.01 63.68
CA ILE A 215 -23.71 -50.92 62.52
C ILE A 215 -24.59 -50.36 61.37
N SER A 216 -25.50 -49.43 61.65
CA SER A 216 -26.39 -48.84 60.63
C SER A 216 -25.81 -47.65 59.84
N THR A 217 -24.65 -47.10 60.24
CA THR A 217 -23.96 -46.05 59.47
C THR A 217 -23.08 -46.57 58.31
N LEU A 218 -23.10 -47.88 58.02
CA LEU A 218 -22.35 -48.47 56.91
C LEU A 218 -23.21 -49.18 55.85
N ASN A 219 -24.54 -49.21 55.96
CA ASN A 219 -25.40 -49.83 54.95
C ASN A 219 -26.68 -49.01 54.70
N THR A 220 -26.60 -48.06 53.77
CA THR A 220 -27.77 -47.61 52.98
C THR A 220 -27.38 -47.44 51.52
N GLU A 221 -27.02 -48.54 50.87
CA GLU A 221 -27.44 -48.74 49.49
C GLU A 221 -28.94 -49.09 49.47
N ASN A 222 -29.63 -48.58 48.44
CA ASN A 222 -30.99 -48.89 48.01
C ASN A 222 -32.11 -47.92 48.43
N ASN A 223 -32.13 -46.78 47.74
CA ASN A 223 -33.36 -46.27 47.13
C ASN A 223 -33.14 -46.09 45.62
N LYS A 224 -33.12 -47.22 44.90
CA LYS A 224 -33.20 -47.25 43.44
C LYS A 224 -34.65 -47.02 43.01
N LYS A 225 -34.90 -45.83 42.46
CA LYS A 225 -35.71 -45.57 41.24
C LYS A 225 -35.94 -44.06 41.11
N THR A 226 -34.89 -43.35 40.63
CA THR A 226 -34.94 -42.05 39.90
C THR A 226 -33.57 -41.37 39.71
N PHE A 227 -32.48 -41.85 40.35
CA PHE A 227 -31.18 -41.14 40.42
C PHE A 227 -30.10 -41.49 39.38
N THR A 228 -30.34 -42.39 38.43
CA THR A 228 -29.27 -42.87 37.52
C THR A 228 -28.85 -41.85 36.44
N ASN A 229 -29.71 -40.91 36.08
CA ASN A 229 -29.38 -39.88 35.09
C ASN A 229 -28.65 -38.71 35.73
N THR A 230 -29.03 -38.32 36.94
CA THR A 230 -28.38 -37.23 37.69
C THR A 230 -26.96 -37.58 38.09
N ASP A 231 -26.70 -38.80 38.53
CA ASP A 231 -25.34 -39.21 38.94
C ASP A 231 -24.38 -39.36 37.73
N LYS A 232 -24.89 -39.77 36.57
CA LYS A 232 -24.13 -39.77 35.32
C LYS A 232 -23.82 -38.34 34.86
N LEU A 233 -24.82 -37.45 34.85
CA LEU A 233 -24.63 -36.03 34.55
C LEU A 233 -23.63 -35.38 35.50
N ILE A 234 -23.72 -35.63 36.81
CA ILE A 234 -22.78 -35.10 37.80
C ILE A 234 -21.35 -35.59 37.52
N LYS A 235 -21.19 -36.87 37.16
CA LYS A 235 -19.88 -37.45 36.82
C LYS A 235 -19.32 -36.85 35.53
N ASP A 236 -20.16 -36.67 34.51
CA ASP A 236 -19.77 -36.05 33.23
C ASP A 236 -19.39 -34.58 33.43
N TYR A 237 -20.11 -33.83 34.28
CA TYR A 237 -19.74 -32.46 34.64
C TYR A 237 -18.43 -32.40 35.42
N GLN A 238 -18.19 -33.32 36.35
CA GLN A 238 -16.93 -33.42 37.08
C GLN A 238 -15.77 -33.74 36.14
N GLU A 239 -15.96 -34.63 35.16
CA GLU A 239 -14.95 -34.95 34.16
C GLU A 239 -14.66 -33.75 33.24
N ASN A 240 -15.69 -33.04 32.78
CA ASN A 240 -15.52 -31.82 31.99
C ASN A 240 -14.81 -30.70 32.78
N ILE A 241 -15.12 -30.56 34.07
CA ILE A 241 -14.43 -29.61 34.95
C ILE A 241 -12.95 -30.01 35.10
N THR A 242 -12.63 -31.29 35.28
CA THR A 242 -11.22 -31.72 35.38
C THR A 242 -10.46 -31.49 34.08
N ILE A 243 -11.06 -31.80 32.92
CA ILE A 243 -10.47 -31.52 31.59
C ILE A 243 -10.20 -30.02 31.43
N LYS A 244 -11.18 -29.15 31.72
CA LYS A 244 -11.02 -27.70 31.61
C LYS A 244 -9.99 -27.14 32.60
N THR A 245 -9.91 -27.68 33.81
CA THR A 245 -8.87 -27.27 34.76
C THR A 245 -7.46 -27.65 34.31
N ASN A 246 -7.30 -28.77 33.60
CA ASN A 246 -6.03 -29.17 33.01
C ASN A 246 -5.67 -28.30 31.80
N GLU A 247 -6.63 -27.96 30.94
CA GLU A 247 -6.42 -26.98 29.86
C GLU A 247 -5.95 -25.62 30.42
N ILE A 248 -6.60 -25.11 31.48
CA ILE A 248 -6.22 -23.86 32.13
C ILE A 248 -4.80 -23.94 32.71
N LYS A 249 -4.39 -25.08 33.27
CA LYS A 249 -3.03 -25.28 33.77
C LYS A 249 -2.01 -25.26 32.63
N ASN A 250 -2.29 -25.93 31.53
CA ASN A 250 -1.41 -25.96 30.35
C ASN A 250 -1.25 -24.56 29.76
N LEU A 251 -2.35 -23.82 29.57
CA LEU A 251 -2.32 -22.43 29.10
C LEU A 251 -1.53 -21.50 30.04
N LYS A 252 -1.62 -21.71 31.36
CA LYS A 252 -0.82 -20.94 32.32
C LYS A 252 0.68 -21.23 32.21
N ILE A 253 1.05 -22.49 31.94
CA ILE A 253 2.45 -22.88 31.72
C ILE A 253 2.96 -22.22 30.43
N GLU A 254 2.19 -22.30 29.35
CA GLU A 254 2.54 -21.68 28.06
C GLU A 254 2.68 -20.15 28.18
N ILE A 255 1.75 -19.49 28.88
CA ILE A 255 1.85 -18.04 29.16
C ILE A 255 3.13 -17.72 29.96
N ASN A 256 3.50 -18.56 30.92
CA ASN A 256 4.70 -18.33 31.72
C ASN A 256 5.97 -18.59 30.91
N GLU A 257 5.99 -19.59 30.04
CA GLU A 257 7.08 -19.85 29.10
C GLU A 257 7.25 -18.70 28.13
N LEU A 258 6.17 -18.24 27.47
CA LEU A 258 6.16 -17.09 26.58
C LEU A 258 6.58 -15.81 27.29
N LYS A 259 6.10 -15.57 28.53
CA LYS A 259 6.56 -14.44 29.35
C LYS A 259 8.05 -14.55 29.67
N SER A 260 8.55 -15.74 29.97
CA SER A 260 9.98 -15.96 30.21
C SER A 260 10.81 -15.72 28.96
N GLU A 261 10.31 -16.08 27.78
CA GLU A 261 10.95 -15.86 26.49
C GLU A 261 10.96 -14.39 26.12
N ILE A 262 9.82 -13.69 26.26
CA ILE A 262 9.73 -12.24 26.13
C ILE A 262 10.69 -11.56 27.10
N ASN A 263 10.75 -12.00 28.36
CA ASN A 263 11.65 -11.44 29.37
C ASN A 263 13.12 -11.79 29.15
N LYS A 264 13.46 -12.85 28.40
CA LYS A 264 14.81 -13.15 27.91
C LYS A 264 15.18 -12.33 26.68
N LEU A 265 14.21 -11.92 25.88
CA LEU A 265 14.38 -10.97 24.77
C LEU A 265 14.47 -9.51 25.28
N LEU A 266 13.81 -9.20 26.41
CA LEU A 266 13.76 -7.87 27.01
C LEU A 266 15.02 -7.36 27.75
N PRO A 267 16.04 -8.14 28.18
CA PRO A 267 17.15 -7.65 28.97
C PRO A 267 18.46 -7.65 28.16
N VAL A 268 18.45 -6.99 27.01
CA VAL A 268 19.68 -6.35 26.45
C VAL A 268 19.73 -4.87 26.84
N LYS A 269 18.75 -4.40 27.63
CA LYS A 269 18.60 -2.98 28.05
C LYS A 269 19.59 -2.50 29.12
N SER A 270 20.43 -3.35 29.71
CA SER A 270 21.34 -2.94 30.80
C SER A 270 22.82 -2.82 30.42
N GLU A 271 23.29 -3.48 29.34
CA GLU A 271 24.69 -3.36 28.88
C GLU A 271 24.87 -2.33 27.75
N TYR A 272 23.82 -2.08 26.96
CA TYR A 272 23.89 -1.19 25.81
C TYR A 272 22.87 -0.06 25.93
N ARG A 273 23.36 1.19 25.90
CA ARG A 273 22.52 2.37 25.75
C ARG A 273 22.13 2.50 24.28
N ILE A 274 20.86 2.27 23.98
CA ILE A 274 20.32 2.56 22.65
C ILE A 274 20.22 4.08 22.53
N VAL A 275 21.06 4.66 21.67
CA VAL A 275 21.05 6.09 21.35
C VAL A 275 20.40 6.24 19.98
N GLU A 276 19.39 7.08 19.91
CA GLU A 276 18.82 7.53 18.65
C GLU A 276 19.12 9.00 18.41
N LEU A 277 19.20 9.35 17.13
CA LEU A 277 19.26 10.75 16.75
C LEU A 277 17.92 11.41 17.04
N VAL A 278 17.94 12.53 17.78
CA VAL A 278 16.73 13.33 18.05
C VAL A 278 16.00 13.68 16.75
N ASN A 279 16.74 13.91 15.66
CA ASN A 279 16.20 14.16 14.32
C ASN A 279 16.28 12.92 13.41
N ASN A 280 15.73 11.79 13.87
CA ASN A 280 15.58 10.59 13.03
C ASN A 280 14.43 10.77 12.00
N PRO A 281 14.43 10.03 10.87
CA PRO A 281 13.38 10.15 9.85
C PRO A 281 11.99 9.74 10.38
N THR A 282 11.93 8.80 11.32
CA THR A 282 10.68 8.35 11.95
C THR A 282 9.99 9.47 12.73
N ASN A 283 10.73 10.22 13.53
CA ASN A 283 10.30 11.36 14.34
C ASN A 283 9.88 12.52 13.44
N LYS A 284 10.52 12.71 12.28
CA LYS A 284 10.04 13.69 11.28
C LYS A 284 8.67 13.30 10.72
N ILE A 285 8.50 12.03 10.34
CA ILE A 285 7.21 11.52 9.84
C ILE A 285 6.15 11.61 10.94
N GLU A 286 6.49 11.27 12.17
CA GLU A 286 5.60 11.35 13.32
C GLU A 286 5.16 12.80 13.60
N LYS A 287 6.09 13.77 13.57
CA LYS A 287 5.76 15.19 13.69
C LYS A 287 4.80 15.66 12.61
N ILE A 288 5.05 15.32 11.35
CA ILE A 288 4.15 15.68 10.23
C ILE A 288 2.77 15.05 10.43
N LYS A 289 2.71 13.77 10.85
CA LYS A 289 1.44 13.10 11.14
C LYS A 289 0.68 13.76 12.29
N LEU A 290 1.38 14.13 13.37
CA LEU A 290 0.78 14.81 14.51
C LEU A 290 0.27 16.20 14.11
N GLU A 291 1.06 16.97 13.35
CA GLU A 291 0.63 18.26 12.79
C GLU A 291 -0.61 18.10 11.91
N MET A 292 -0.64 17.09 11.03
CA MET A 292 -1.80 16.80 10.19
C MET A 292 -3.04 16.42 11.00
N ILE A 293 -2.91 15.53 11.99
CA ILE A 293 -4.02 15.15 12.88
C ILE A 293 -4.53 16.39 13.63
N ASN A 294 -3.64 17.23 14.15
CA ASN A 294 -4.04 18.45 14.86
C ASN A 294 -4.79 19.41 13.94
N GLN A 295 -4.35 19.58 12.69
CA GLN A 295 -5.06 20.41 11.71
C GLN A 295 -6.42 19.84 11.33
N LEU A 296 -6.53 18.52 11.15
CA LEU A 296 -7.82 17.85 10.90
C LEU A 296 -8.78 18.01 12.09
N ARG A 297 -8.27 17.98 13.33
CA ARG A 297 -9.09 18.24 14.52
C ARG A 297 -9.59 19.69 14.56
N ILE A 298 -8.70 20.65 14.30
CA ILE A 298 -9.06 22.08 14.22
C ILE A 298 -10.08 22.31 13.11
N GLU A 299 -9.91 21.68 11.95
CA GLU A 299 -10.86 21.75 10.85
C GLU A 299 -12.21 21.16 11.23
N ASN A 300 -12.25 19.96 11.81
CA ASN A 300 -13.50 19.34 12.25
C ASN A 300 -14.22 20.23 13.27
N GLU A 301 -13.49 20.83 14.23
CA GLU A 301 -14.06 21.79 15.17
C GLU A 301 -14.61 23.05 14.48
N GLN A 302 -13.93 23.55 13.44
CA GLN A 302 -14.40 24.70 12.67
C GLN A 302 -15.60 24.35 11.79
N LEU A 303 -15.61 23.17 11.16
CA LEU A 303 -16.72 22.69 10.33
C LEU A 303 -17.98 22.41 11.16
N ILE A 304 -17.82 21.82 12.35
CA ILE A 304 -18.93 21.63 13.30
C ILE A 304 -19.50 22.99 13.69
N LYS A 305 -18.65 23.98 14.03
CA LYS A 305 -19.10 25.34 14.33
C LYS A 305 -19.81 26.01 13.16
N THR A 306 -19.39 25.79 11.91
CA THR A 306 -20.12 26.34 10.76
C THR A 306 -21.48 25.66 10.60
N ILE A 307 -21.56 24.33 10.74
CA ILE A 307 -22.82 23.58 10.63
C ILE A 307 -23.80 23.95 11.75
N ASP A 308 -23.31 24.13 12.97
CA ASP A 308 -24.14 24.55 14.12
C ASP A 308 -24.68 25.98 13.95
N ASN A 309 -23.92 26.83 13.24
CA ASN A 309 -24.27 28.22 12.92
C ASN A 309 -25.09 28.37 11.62
N ASP A 310 -25.17 27.34 10.76
CA ASP A 310 -25.93 27.32 9.49
C ASP A 310 -27.47 27.32 9.70
N ASN A 311 -27.96 27.52 10.93
CA ASN A 311 -29.36 27.88 11.19
C ASN A 311 -29.70 29.34 10.83
N LEU A 312 -28.80 30.06 10.16
CA LEU A 312 -29.02 31.42 9.64
C LEU A 312 -28.75 31.45 8.13
N GLU A 313 -29.78 31.82 7.38
CA GLU A 313 -29.96 31.75 5.92
C GLU A 313 -29.05 32.70 5.11
N ASP A 314 -27.72 32.61 5.24
CA ASP A 314 -26.80 33.41 4.42
C ASP A 314 -26.11 32.58 3.33
N ASP A 315 -26.46 32.89 2.06
CA ASP A 315 -25.98 32.30 0.80
C ASP A 315 -24.45 32.40 0.54
N ASN A 316 -23.66 32.83 1.52
CA ASN A 316 -22.21 32.93 1.44
C ASN A 316 -21.56 31.81 2.26
N LYS A 317 -21.43 30.61 1.67
CA LYS A 317 -20.62 29.51 2.20
C LYS A 317 -19.16 29.95 2.39
N LEU A 318 -18.84 30.52 3.56
CA LEU A 318 -17.46 30.84 3.95
C LEU A 318 -16.72 29.53 4.25
N ILE A 319 -15.70 29.24 3.46
CA ILE A 319 -14.82 28.09 3.69
C ILE A 319 -13.90 28.40 4.89
N PRO A 320 -13.79 27.52 5.90
CA PRO A 320 -12.93 27.75 7.05
C PRO A 320 -11.44 27.89 6.68
N ILE A 321 -10.74 28.79 7.36
CA ILE A 321 -9.30 29.07 7.16
C ILE A 321 -8.43 27.82 7.46
N SER A 322 -8.90 26.90 8.32
CA SER A 322 -8.24 25.61 8.55
C SER A 322 -8.09 24.76 7.28
N VAL A 323 -9.06 24.80 6.37
CA VAL A 323 -9.01 24.08 5.08
C VAL A 323 -7.84 24.58 4.24
N TYR A 324 -7.59 25.90 4.26
CA TYR A 324 -6.44 26.51 3.59
C TYR A 324 -5.10 26.09 4.21
N HIS A 325 -5.02 26.04 5.54
CA HIS A 325 -3.81 25.57 6.23
C HIS A 325 -3.50 24.10 5.95
N ARG A 326 -4.53 23.23 5.91
CA ARG A 326 -4.37 21.82 5.52
C ARG A 326 -3.85 21.71 4.08
N LEU A 327 -4.49 22.39 3.14
CA LEU A 327 -4.07 22.41 1.74
C LEU A 327 -2.61 22.87 1.58
N ASN A 328 -2.19 23.90 2.32
CA ASN A 328 -0.80 24.35 2.30
C ASN A 328 0.19 23.33 2.87
N LEU A 329 -0.20 22.56 3.88
CA LEU A 329 0.63 21.45 4.39
C LEU A 329 0.73 20.32 3.36
N ASP A 330 -0.38 19.98 2.72
CA ASP A 330 -0.43 18.96 1.66
C ASP A 330 0.48 19.36 0.48
N ILE A 331 0.38 20.61 0.00
CA ILE A 331 1.24 21.16 -1.06
C ILE A 331 2.71 21.07 -0.65
N LYS A 332 3.07 21.49 0.57
CA LYS A 332 4.45 21.40 1.07
C LYS A 332 4.96 19.96 1.12
N SER A 333 4.13 19.02 1.58
CA SER A 333 4.51 17.60 1.63
C SER A 333 4.77 17.03 0.23
N GLN A 334 3.94 17.38 -0.75
CA GLN A 334 4.10 16.97 -2.15
C GLN A 334 5.34 17.61 -2.78
N GLU A 335 5.60 18.89 -2.49
CA GLU A 335 6.82 19.57 -2.94
C GLU A 335 8.09 18.91 -2.38
N GLU A 336 8.09 18.51 -1.12
CA GLU A 336 9.20 17.78 -0.50
C GLU A 336 9.42 16.41 -1.15
N GLU A 337 8.34 15.69 -1.46
CA GLU A 337 8.40 14.43 -2.18
C GLU A 337 8.99 14.62 -3.58
N ILE A 338 8.52 15.61 -4.35
CA ILE A 338 9.07 15.96 -5.67
C ILE A 338 10.55 16.30 -5.56
N LYS A 339 10.96 17.10 -4.57
CA LYS A 339 12.38 17.43 -4.33
C LYS A 339 13.20 16.17 -4.04
N SER A 340 12.66 15.23 -3.26
CA SER A 340 13.33 13.97 -2.93
C SER A 340 13.49 13.07 -4.17
N LEU A 341 12.45 12.97 -5.01
CA LEU A 341 12.45 12.20 -6.25
C LEU A 341 13.42 12.81 -7.26
N ASN A 342 13.42 14.14 -7.42
CA ASN A 342 14.38 14.85 -8.26
C ASN A 342 15.82 14.61 -7.81
N LYS A 343 16.08 14.62 -6.48
CA LYS A 343 17.40 14.29 -5.94
C LYS A 343 17.81 12.85 -6.24
N ARG A 344 16.87 11.90 -6.18
CA ARG A 344 17.12 10.50 -6.55
C ARG A 344 17.42 10.36 -8.04
N ILE A 345 16.64 11.02 -8.89
CA ILE A 345 16.85 11.04 -10.36
C ILE A 345 18.22 11.63 -10.68
N ASN A 346 18.61 12.74 -10.05
CA ASN A 346 19.93 13.34 -10.27
C ASN A 346 21.07 12.42 -9.84
N ARG A 347 20.97 11.78 -8.67
CA ARG A 347 21.96 10.78 -8.24
C ARG A 347 22.03 9.60 -9.22
N LEU A 348 20.90 9.13 -9.72
CA LEU A 348 20.88 8.08 -10.74
C LEU A 348 21.58 8.55 -12.02
N LYS A 349 21.26 9.75 -12.52
CA LYS A 349 21.94 10.34 -13.69
C LYS A 349 23.45 10.44 -13.48
N GLU A 350 23.90 10.91 -12.32
CA GLU A 350 25.32 10.97 -11.96
C GLU A 350 25.98 9.59 -11.93
N LEU A 351 25.32 8.60 -11.32
CA LEU A 351 25.82 7.22 -11.26
C LEU A 351 25.92 6.58 -12.64
N TYR A 352 24.89 6.75 -13.47
CA TYR A 352 24.90 6.27 -14.85
C TYR A 352 25.98 6.98 -15.67
N SER A 353 26.10 8.31 -15.58
CA SER A 353 27.16 9.07 -16.24
C SER A 353 28.55 8.58 -15.83
N LYS A 354 28.80 8.39 -14.52
CA LYS A 354 30.07 7.85 -14.00
C LYS A 354 30.36 6.44 -14.52
N LYS A 355 29.35 5.55 -14.55
CA LYS A 355 29.50 4.18 -15.06
C LYS A 355 29.77 4.16 -16.57
N THR A 356 29.04 4.96 -17.35
CA THR A 356 29.22 5.08 -18.80
C THR A 356 30.57 5.68 -19.13
N ASN A 357 31.03 6.70 -18.39
CA ASN A 357 32.37 7.26 -18.59
C ASN A 357 33.46 6.22 -18.29
N LYS A 358 33.33 5.46 -17.19
CA LYS A 358 34.25 4.37 -16.88
C LYS A 358 34.27 3.29 -17.97
N PHE A 359 33.10 2.94 -18.51
CA PHE A 359 33.00 2.02 -19.64
C PHE A 359 33.70 2.57 -20.88
N ASN A 360 33.44 3.83 -21.24
CA ASN A 360 34.10 4.50 -22.36
C ASN A 360 35.61 4.60 -22.18
N GLU A 361 36.11 4.83 -20.97
CA GLU A 361 37.55 4.81 -20.67
C GLU A 361 38.17 3.42 -20.86
N ILE A 362 37.47 2.36 -20.46
CA ILE A 362 37.93 0.98 -20.66
C ILE A 362 37.97 0.66 -22.15
N VAL A 363 36.91 0.98 -22.90
CA VAL A 363 36.84 0.81 -24.35
C VAL A 363 37.96 1.59 -25.05
N TYR A 364 38.20 2.83 -24.64
CA TYR A 364 39.28 3.66 -25.18
C TYR A 364 40.67 3.07 -24.90
N LYS A 365 40.89 2.50 -23.71
CA LYS A 365 42.16 1.86 -23.35
C LYS A 365 42.40 0.54 -24.10
N LEU A 366 41.36 -0.25 -24.32
CA LEU A 366 41.45 -1.57 -24.97
C LEU A 366 41.45 -1.48 -26.49
N LEU A 367 40.48 -0.76 -27.07
CA LEU A 367 40.23 -0.71 -28.51
C LEU A 367 40.80 0.55 -29.17
N GLY A 368 41.19 1.55 -28.39
CA GLY A 368 41.68 2.82 -28.93
C GLY A 368 40.59 3.78 -29.41
N PHE A 369 39.30 3.47 -29.20
CA PHE A 369 38.19 4.31 -29.64
C PHE A 369 37.44 4.94 -28.46
N LYS A 370 37.15 6.23 -28.55
CA LYS A 370 36.28 6.98 -27.65
C LYS A 370 34.93 7.18 -28.34
N ILE A 371 33.86 6.77 -27.67
CA ILE A 371 32.50 6.80 -28.21
C ILE A 371 31.71 7.87 -27.46
N GLU A 372 31.19 8.86 -28.17
CA GLU A 372 30.39 9.97 -27.64
C GLU A 372 29.06 10.04 -28.40
N ILE A 373 27.94 10.10 -27.68
CA ILE A 373 26.62 10.28 -28.29
C ILE A 373 26.37 11.79 -28.32
N VAL A 374 26.30 12.37 -29.52
CA VAL A 374 26.37 13.84 -29.69
C VAL A 374 25.02 14.53 -29.50
N ASN A 375 23.90 13.84 -29.78
CA ASN A 375 22.54 14.37 -29.60
C ASN A 375 21.57 13.26 -29.17
N ASN A 376 20.38 13.61 -28.65
CA ASN A 376 19.28 12.68 -28.36
C ASN A 376 18.77 11.90 -29.61
N ASP A 377 19.29 12.26 -30.78
CA ASP A 377 19.17 11.52 -32.02
C ASP A 377 20.42 10.69 -32.22
N ASN A 378 20.32 9.36 -32.11
CA ASN A 378 21.04 8.23 -32.74
C ASN A 378 22.41 8.44 -33.45
N LEU A 379 23.13 9.52 -33.19
CA LEU A 379 24.37 9.92 -33.83
C LEU A 379 25.48 9.66 -32.83
N VAL A 380 26.35 8.74 -33.21
CA VAL A 380 27.50 8.34 -32.41
C VAL A 380 28.76 8.87 -33.06
N LYS A 381 29.48 9.70 -32.31
CA LYS A 381 30.80 10.19 -32.62
C LYS A 381 31.84 9.21 -32.08
N ILE A 382 32.67 8.70 -32.97
CA ILE A 382 33.76 7.78 -32.66
C ILE A 382 35.06 8.53 -32.92
N THR A 383 35.89 8.67 -31.89
CA THR A 383 37.20 9.34 -31.96
C THR A 383 38.29 8.32 -31.65
N ASN A 384 39.27 8.17 -32.53
CA ASN A 384 40.40 7.28 -32.32
C ASN A 384 41.50 7.94 -31.47
N LYS A 385 42.20 7.15 -30.65
CA LYS A 385 43.39 7.51 -29.87
C LYS A 385 44.54 8.04 -30.74
N PHE A 386 44.67 7.55 -31.97
CA PHE A 386 45.80 7.89 -32.85
C PHE A 386 45.61 9.21 -33.62
N PHE A 387 44.41 9.81 -33.62
CA PHE A 387 44.15 11.08 -34.32
C PHE A 387 44.80 12.32 -33.67
N SER A 388 45.35 12.21 -32.46
CA SER A 388 45.78 13.39 -31.66
C SER A 388 47.30 13.64 -31.63
N LYS A 389 48.10 12.96 -32.45
CA LYS A 389 49.56 13.05 -32.35
C LYS A 389 50.24 14.02 -33.33
N ASP A 390 49.60 14.33 -34.47
CA ASP A 390 50.23 15.14 -35.51
C ASP A 390 49.65 16.55 -35.58
N GLY A 391 50.16 17.44 -34.73
CA GLY A 391 50.24 18.89 -35.03
C GLY A 391 49.00 19.76 -34.78
N GLY A 392 48.98 20.46 -33.64
CA GLY A 392 48.69 21.89 -33.53
C GLY A 392 47.32 22.47 -33.94
N SER A 393 46.38 21.68 -34.46
CA SER A 393 45.03 22.13 -34.78
C SER A 393 44.03 21.47 -33.83
N ASN A 394 43.26 22.29 -33.12
CA ASN A 394 42.38 21.89 -32.01
C ASN A 394 41.10 21.15 -32.45
N GLU A 395 41.10 20.53 -33.63
CA GLU A 395 39.96 19.77 -34.16
C GLU A 395 40.34 18.28 -34.19
N SER A 396 39.96 17.55 -33.13
CA SER A 396 40.13 16.10 -33.10
C SER A 396 39.28 15.46 -34.20
N GLU A 397 39.92 14.82 -35.19
CA GLU A 397 39.25 14.07 -36.26
C GLU A 397 38.30 13.00 -35.66
N TYR A 398 37.07 12.92 -36.17
CA TYR A 398 36.04 12.02 -35.65
C TYR A 398 35.18 11.41 -36.75
N ILE A 399 34.67 10.21 -36.49
CA ILE A 399 33.73 9.49 -37.35
C ILE A 399 32.33 9.65 -36.77
N LEU A 400 31.37 10.13 -37.55
CA LEU A 400 29.96 10.22 -37.14
C LEU A 400 29.16 9.08 -37.77
N VAL A 401 28.45 8.31 -36.95
CA VAL A 401 27.63 7.17 -37.36
C VAL A 401 26.18 7.42 -36.94
N ASN A 402 25.22 7.36 -37.87
CA ASN A 402 23.79 7.41 -37.53
C ASN A 402 23.25 5.99 -37.33
N LEU A 403 22.46 5.80 -36.27
CA LEU A 403 21.81 4.55 -35.88
C LEU A 403 20.30 4.56 -36.16
N LYS A 404 19.75 5.53 -36.91
CA LYS A 404 18.32 5.59 -37.30
C LYS A 404 17.95 4.51 -38.35
N ASN A 405 18.04 3.23 -37.98
CA ASN A 405 17.27 2.07 -38.49
C ASN A 405 17.96 0.74 -38.07
N SER A 406 17.77 0.28 -36.83
CA SER A 406 18.38 -0.98 -36.37
C SER A 406 17.61 -2.22 -36.86
N LYS A 407 17.82 -2.58 -38.13
CA LYS A 407 17.87 -3.99 -38.57
C LYS A 407 19.13 -4.30 -39.38
N HIS A 408 19.73 -3.29 -40.01
CA HIS A 408 21.03 -3.38 -40.64
C HIS A 408 21.83 -2.12 -40.29
N LEU A 409 23.11 -2.27 -39.96
CA LEU A 409 24.09 -1.20 -39.70
C LEU A 409 24.34 -0.27 -40.91
N ASN A 410 23.48 -0.31 -41.93
CA ASN A 410 23.79 0.07 -43.31
C ASN A 410 23.08 1.32 -43.79
N GLU A 411 22.02 1.79 -43.13
CA GLU A 411 21.37 3.02 -43.55
C GLU A 411 21.80 4.16 -42.63
N LEU A 412 22.60 5.07 -43.22
CA LEU A 412 22.98 6.40 -42.74
C LEU A 412 24.28 6.49 -41.93
N ILE A 413 25.41 6.02 -42.45
CA ILE A 413 26.66 6.74 -42.12
C ILE A 413 26.69 8.04 -42.93
N GLU A 414 25.93 9.05 -42.51
CA GLU A 414 26.21 10.42 -42.95
C GLU A 414 27.51 10.86 -42.28
N PHE A 415 28.63 10.71 -42.98
CA PHE A 415 29.90 11.39 -42.66
C PHE A 415 29.77 12.90 -42.93
N ASN A 416 28.73 13.54 -42.40
CA ASN A 416 28.54 14.97 -42.47
C ASN A 416 29.55 15.63 -41.51
N LYS A 417 30.68 16.03 -42.10
CA LYS A 417 31.92 16.59 -41.50
C LYS A 417 32.95 15.56 -41.06
N ILE A 418 33.49 14.80 -42.01
CA ILE A 418 34.96 14.80 -42.13
C ILE A 418 35.32 16.16 -42.74
N LYS A 419 35.42 17.20 -41.91
CA LYS A 419 36.18 18.38 -42.32
C LYS A 419 37.62 18.02 -42.07
N GLU A 420 38.34 17.81 -43.16
CA GLU A 420 39.80 17.63 -43.23
C GLU A 420 40.33 16.50 -42.34
N ILE A 421 40.08 15.26 -42.75
CA ILE A 421 41.07 14.21 -42.47
C ILE A 421 42.28 14.52 -43.36
N LYS A 422 43.42 14.84 -42.76
CA LYS A 422 44.73 14.90 -43.47
C LYS A 422 45.36 13.51 -43.62
N LEU A 423 44.56 12.43 -43.62
CA LEU A 423 44.97 11.19 -44.26
C LEU A 423 44.61 11.29 -45.74
N ASN A 424 45.56 11.00 -46.63
CA ASN A 424 45.31 10.80 -48.07
C ASN A 424 43.96 10.10 -48.29
N ASN A 425 42.97 10.90 -48.75
CA ASN A 425 41.55 10.55 -48.78
C ASN A 425 41.26 9.22 -49.50
N ASP A 426 42.16 8.80 -50.38
CA ASP A 426 42.00 7.62 -51.22
C ASP A 426 42.09 6.30 -50.43
N LYS A 427 42.98 6.18 -49.44
CA LYS A 427 43.15 4.92 -48.68
C LYS A 427 41.99 4.66 -47.73
N LEU A 428 41.54 5.69 -47.02
CA LEU A 428 40.38 5.63 -46.13
C LEU A 428 39.09 5.31 -46.92
N ASN A 429 38.89 5.97 -48.06
CA ASN A 429 37.76 5.70 -48.94
C ASN A 429 37.78 4.28 -49.52
N ASN A 430 38.97 3.73 -49.78
CA ASN A 430 39.11 2.35 -50.25
C ASN A 430 38.77 1.33 -49.14
N LEU A 431 39.23 1.56 -47.90
CA LEU A 431 38.85 0.75 -46.75
C LEU A 431 37.34 0.78 -46.48
N ILE A 432 36.72 1.95 -46.60
CA ILE A 432 35.26 2.10 -46.44
C ILE A 432 34.52 1.31 -47.53
N LYS A 433 34.90 1.46 -48.80
CA LYS A 433 34.26 0.72 -49.90
C LYS A 433 34.37 -0.79 -49.71
N PHE A 434 35.56 -1.28 -49.38
CA PHE A 434 35.79 -2.71 -49.23
C PHE A 434 35.09 -3.30 -48.00
N TRP A 435 35.26 -2.68 -46.82
CA TRP A 435 34.76 -3.28 -45.57
C TRP A 435 33.30 -2.96 -45.28
N ILE A 436 32.82 -1.76 -45.62
CA ILE A 436 31.45 -1.33 -45.30
C ILE A 436 30.51 -1.61 -46.47
N ASN A 437 30.88 -1.29 -47.72
CA ASN A 437 29.97 -1.48 -48.86
C ASN A 437 29.98 -2.91 -49.41
N GLU A 438 31.13 -3.59 -49.49
CA GLU A 438 31.22 -4.94 -50.08
C GLU A 438 31.07 -6.06 -49.04
N LYS A 439 31.71 -5.94 -47.87
CA LYS A 439 31.71 -6.98 -46.82
C LYS A 439 30.72 -6.76 -45.69
N ASN A 440 30.28 -5.53 -45.49
CA ASN A 440 29.37 -5.13 -44.43
C ASN A 440 29.86 -5.41 -42.99
N ASP A 441 31.17 -5.40 -42.76
CA ASP A 441 31.78 -5.73 -41.48
C ASP A 441 32.41 -4.49 -40.83
N PHE A 442 31.61 -3.79 -40.03
CA PHE A 442 32.04 -2.58 -39.31
C PHE A 442 33.19 -2.82 -38.29
N PRO A 443 33.23 -3.92 -37.52
CA PRO A 443 34.37 -4.20 -36.63
C PRO A 443 35.70 -4.43 -37.37
N CYS A 444 35.65 -5.07 -38.55
CA CYS A 444 36.82 -5.27 -39.41
C CYS A 444 37.33 -3.94 -39.95
N PHE A 445 36.41 -3.05 -40.36
CA PHE A 445 36.75 -1.68 -40.75
C PHE A 445 37.49 -0.93 -39.63
N LEU A 446 36.95 -0.91 -38.41
CA LEU A 446 37.59 -0.23 -37.28
C LEU A 446 38.97 -0.81 -36.95
N SER A 447 39.14 -2.13 -37.08
CA SER A 447 40.43 -2.79 -36.86
C SER A 447 41.46 -2.43 -37.92
N ALA A 448 41.07 -2.41 -39.20
CA ALA A 448 41.93 -1.99 -40.30
C ALA A 448 42.30 -0.51 -40.20
N LEU A 449 41.35 0.34 -39.84
CA LEU A 449 41.56 1.77 -39.60
C LEU A 449 42.53 2.02 -38.42
N ASN A 450 42.42 1.24 -37.34
CA ASN A 450 43.37 1.27 -36.24
C ASN A 450 44.80 0.92 -36.70
N LEU A 451 44.94 -0.11 -37.53
CA LEU A 451 46.24 -0.57 -38.02
C LEU A 451 46.89 0.48 -38.93
N GLU A 452 46.14 1.03 -39.89
CA GLU A 452 46.64 2.11 -40.76
C GLU A 452 47.05 3.37 -39.98
N LEU A 453 46.24 3.77 -38.98
CA LEU A 453 46.57 4.93 -38.15
C LEU A 453 47.77 4.65 -37.23
N PHE A 454 47.88 3.44 -36.69
CA PHE A 454 49.03 3.05 -35.88
C PHE A 454 50.32 3.06 -36.68
N GLU A 455 50.32 2.50 -37.90
CA GLU A 455 51.48 2.53 -38.81
C GLU A 455 51.92 3.96 -39.11
N LYS A 456 50.97 4.87 -39.38
CA LYS A 456 51.28 6.29 -39.60
C LYS A 456 51.85 6.98 -38.37
N THR A 457 51.39 6.66 -37.17
CA THR A 457 51.94 7.27 -35.95
C THR A 457 53.32 6.75 -35.56
N ASN A 458 53.76 5.63 -36.14
CA ASN A 458 55.07 5.01 -35.85
C ASN A 458 56.07 5.14 -37.02
N GLN A 459 55.64 5.68 -38.16
CA GLN A 459 56.50 6.15 -39.25
C GLN A 459 56.90 7.59 -39.00
#